data_AF-A0A1Q9CLM6-F1
#
_entry.id   AF-A0A1Q9CLM6-F1
#
_cell.length_a   1.000
_cell.length_b   1.000
_cell.length_c   1.000
_cell.angle_alpha   90.00
_cell.angle_beta   90.00
_cell.angle_gamma   90.00
#
_symmetry.space_group_name_H-M   'P 1'
#
loop_
_entity.id
_entity.type
_entity.pdbx_description
1 polymer ?
#
loop_
_entity_poly.entity_id
_entity_poly.type
_entity_poly.pdbx_seq_one_letter_code
_entity_poly.pdbx_strand_id
1 'polypeptide(L)'
;MAVVSVGNDLQTPIEVKLRRGDWQVVYPQRSWDVDVSDVGATSVEIRLRENPALKGSCKVTDGSSELWASVDFETFSREAKGRDRAEARELGREGKRREEAQMRTGKMITEAATQKRSEQCWKRVPIFIGPCFALLILSVAIPPGSALGAKVLAILAAVSGWSFISLSVAYGWPRQVYDPDSVWGYYNVSVRFGLRLLGFLSLALLVLITVQHALQGFPRTAAIVWGAPVYYVFIIVAVRVFCPQTTQAAQEHFRKEFQRLREQQREEAQREIGNRTIRFEGKVVCERGRPCVASWPGKYAGAWDSLVSQSRSGQVSAAVVFLPEGTDDYGQCDSIPEAEGLPGTCWCTPLYGEQKPWGCRWFTKWRQNIETAVESGAELEVYYFQNHVGKGKVESFDTAGDDNLHREKVNKKQSDFEDSPEFEQALDAGLGNLSKEPHGDGSSQYSREARRLFLASLSQTEREYLATAEGLGNSQKAEVAWLEKKGYAYWEVDVSTWLPGEGVENYVPASAEPQPKMCSRQEDDSPMSLSTVPLRPFDYNLQAECCVELATVVHVEGPNAV
;
A
#
# COMPACT_ATOMS: atom_id res chain seq x y z
N MET A 1 53.36 -20.41 -19.17
CA MET A 1 52.31 -20.41 -18.11
C MET A 1 51.01 -20.66 -18.84
N ALA A 2 50.24 -21.67 -18.43
CA ALA A 2 48.91 -21.86 -18.97
C ALA A 2 47.97 -20.99 -18.15
N VAL A 3 47.18 -20.14 -18.81
CA VAL A 3 46.11 -19.38 -18.16
C VAL A 3 44.83 -20.19 -18.32
N VAL A 4 44.13 -20.42 -17.22
CA VAL A 4 42.81 -21.08 -17.23
C VAL A 4 41.78 -20.05 -16.84
N SER A 5 40.84 -19.76 -17.72
CA SER A 5 39.75 -18.83 -17.46
C SER A 5 38.56 -19.57 -16.85
N VAL A 6 38.09 -19.13 -15.69
CA VAL A 6 36.89 -19.68 -15.04
C VAL A 6 35.72 -18.73 -15.26
N GLY A 7 34.82 -19.08 -16.17
CA GLY A 7 33.61 -18.31 -16.50
C GLY A 7 32.44 -18.62 -15.57
N ASN A 8 31.79 -17.57 -15.06
CA ASN A 8 30.53 -17.69 -14.33
C ASN A 8 29.34 -17.47 -15.28
N ASP A 9 28.77 -18.56 -15.78
CA ASP A 9 27.55 -18.60 -16.60
C ASP A 9 26.26 -18.81 -15.77
N LEU A 10 26.35 -18.76 -14.45
CA LEU A 10 25.20 -18.78 -13.54
C LEU A 10 24.65 -17.37 -13.32
N GLN A 11 23.43 -17.26 -12.77
CA GLN A 11 22.81 -15.97 -12.41
C GLN A 11 23.22 -15.48 -11.01
N THR A 12 23.96 -16.29 -10.26
CA THR A 12 24.42 -16.00 -8.90
C THR A 12 25.93 -15.72 -8.88
N PRO A 13 26.43 -14.83 -8.00
CA PRO A 13 27.85 -14.73 -7.71
C PRO A 13 28.43 -16.06 -7.23
N ILE A 14 29.62 -16.40 -7.73
CA ILE A 14 30.41 -17.53 -7.25
C ILE A 14 31.73 -17.02 -6.69
N GLU A 15 32.37 -17.86 -5.88
CA GLU A 15 33.73 -17.64 -5.44
C GLU A 15 34.61 -18.75 -6.01
N VAL A 16 35.79 -18.38 -6.52
CA VAL A 16 36.76 -19.27 -7.14
C VAL A 16 38.06 -19.21 -6.35
N LYS A 17 38.68 -20.37 -6.10
CA LYS A 17 39.95 -20.48 -5.39
C LYS A 17 40.87 -21.49 -6.07
N LEU A 18 42.14 -21.11 -6.18
CA LEU A 18 43.23 -22.00 -6.60
C LEU A 18 44.01 -22.50 -5.38
N ARG A 19 43.98 -23.81 -5.07
CA ARG A 19 44.72 -24.50 -3.99
C ARG A 19 44.86 -23.74 -2.65
N ARG A 20 45.77 -22.76 -2.56
CA ARG A 20 46.13 -21.99 -1.35
C ARG A 20 45.83 -20.49 -1.41
N GLY A 21 45.26 -19.99 -2.51
CA GLY A 21 44.91 -18.57 -2.62
C GLY A 21 43.68 -18.17 -1.81
N ASP A 22 43.40 -16.87 -1.78
CA ASP A 22 42.14 -16.34 -1.28
C ASP A 22 41.00 -16.59 -2.28
N TRP A 23 39.78 -16.63 -1.77
CA TRP A 23 38.59 -16.75 -2.60
C TRP A 23 38.37 -15.45 -3.40
N GLN A 24 38.28 -15.57 -4.72
CA GLN A 24 37.99 -14.45 -5.62
C GLN A 24 36.55 -14.52 -6.10
N VAL A 25 35.86 -13.38 -6.11
CA VAL A 25 34.46 -13.29 -6.52
C VAL A 25 34.38 -13.18 -8.03
N VAL A 26 33.57 -14.04 -8.64
CA VAL A 26 33.26 -13.96 -10.07
C VAL A 26 31.75 -13.74 -10.21
N TYR A 27 31.38 -12.54 -10.65
CA TYR A 27 29.99 -12.17 -10.88
C TYR A 27 29.43 -12.81 -12.16
N PRO A 28 28.10 -12.86 -12.32
CA PRO A 28 27.47 -13.38 -13.54
C PRO A 28 28.04 -12.75 -14.81
N GLN A 29 28.25 -13.60 -15.82
CA GLN A 29 28.77 -13.22 -17.15
C GLN A 29 30.20 -12.66 -17.13
N ARG A 30 30.95 -12.88 -16.05
CA ARG A 30 32.37 -12.57 -15.95
C ARG A 30 33.19 -13.84 -15.91
N SER A 31 34.47 -13.70 -16.22
CA SER A 31 35.47 -14.75 -16.05
C SER A 31 36.62 -14.25 -15.19
N TRP A 32 37.32 -15.19 -14.59
CA TRP A 32 38.55 -14.91 -13.86
C TRP A 32 39.67 -15.78 -14.39
N ASP A 33 40.74 -15.13 -14.85
CA ASP A 33 41.91 -15.78 -15.41
C ASP A 33 42.88 -16.19 -14.31
N VAL A 34 43.23 -17.48 -14.31
CA VAL A 34 44.09 -18.08 -13.29
C VAL A 34 45.39 -18.55 -13.91
N ASP A 35 46.51 -18.00 -13.43
CA ASP A 35 47.85 -18.44 -13.83
C ASP A 35 48.18 -19.81 -13.23
N VAL A 36 48.27 -20.83 -14.08
CA VAL A 36 48.71 -22.18 -13.69
C VAL A 36 50.20 -22.30 -14.01
N SER A 37 51.04 -21.87 -13.06
CA SER A 37 52.50 -21.92 -13.19
C SER A 37 53.12 -23.27 -12.80
N ASP A 38 52.46 -24.07 -11.96
CA ASP A 38 52.93 -25.39 -11.54
C ASP A 38 52.23 -26.52 -12.31
N VAL A 39 53.03 -27.30 -13.04
CA VAL A 39 52.64 -28.41 -13.96
C VAL A 39 52.17 -29.67 -13.18
N GLY A 40 51.54 -29.50 -12.01
CA GLY A 40 51.14 -30.60 -11.14
C GLY A 40 49.69 -30.52 -10.67
N ALA A 41 48.80 -31.30 -11.30
CA ALA A 41 47.40 -31.55 -10.90
C ALA A 41 46.76 -30.39 -10.11
N THR A 42 46.57 -29.26 -10.79
CA THR A 42 45.97 -28.07 -10.20
C THR A 42 44.46 -28.23 -10.23
N SER A 43 43.84 -28.31 -9.05
CA SER A 43 42.38 -28.31 -8.90
C SER A 43 41.89 -26.89 -8.66
N VAL A 44 40.89 -26.48 -9.44
CA VAL A 44 40.12 -25.25 -9.20
C VAL A 44 38.94 -25.62 -8.32
N GLU A 45 38.76 -24.88 -7.23
CA GLU A 45 37.58 -25.00 -6.36
C GLU A 45 36.65 -23.82 -6.60
N ILE A 46 35.36 -24.08 -6.66
CA ILE A 46 34.32 -23.04 -6.68
C ILE A 46 33.30 -23.28 -5.59
N ARG A 47 32.65 -22.22 -5.14
CA ARG A 47 31.49 -22.31 -4.23
C ARG A 47 30.50 -21.18 -4.49
N LEU A 48 29.25 -21.39 -4.07
CA LEU A 48 28.27 -20.32 -4.12
C LEU A 48 28.58 -19.32 -3.02
N ARG A 49 28.57 -18.03 -3.37
CA ARG A 49 28.86 -16.97 -2.42
C ARG A 49 27.79 -16.86 -1.33
N GLU A 50 26.52 -17.05 -1.69
CA GLU A 50 25.42 -17.03 -0.73
C GLU A 50 25.31 -18.30 0.13
N ASN A 51 25.87 -19.42 -0.34
CA ASN A 51 25.92 -20.66 0.43
C ASN A 51 27.27 -21.35 0.24
N PRO A 52 28.27 -20.99 1.07
CA PRO A 52 29.62 -21.57 0.98
C PRO A 52 29.66 -23.08 1.19
N ALA A 53 28.61 -23.70 1.74
CA ALA A 53 28.51 -25.15 1.88
C ALA A 53 28.32 -25.84 0.51
N LEU A 54 27.74 -25.15 -0.47
CA LEU A 54 27.63 -25.65 -1.84
C LEU A 54 28.91 -25.33 -2.60
N LYS A 55 29.77 -26.34 -2.78
CA LYS A 55 31.08 -26.24 -3.43
C LYS A 55 31.30 -27.35 -4.45
N GLY A 56 32.14 -27.08 -5.43
CA GLY A 56 32.59 -28.02 -6.44
C GLY A 56 34.08 -27.87 -6.71
N SER A 57 34.70 -28.90 -7.26
CA SER A 57 36.11 -28.86 -7.66
C SER A 57 36.30 -29.53 -9.01
N CYS A 58 37.11 -28.92 -9.88
CA CYS A 58 37.44 -29.46 -11.20
C CYS A 58 38.96 -29.59 -11.34
N LYS A 59 39.44 -30.69 -11.92
CA LYS A 59 40.85 -30.87 -12.26
C LYS A 59 41.09 -30.28 -13.64
N VAL A 60 42.03 -29.34 -13.74
CA VAL A 60 42.44 -28.79 -15.04
C VAL A 60 43.20 -29.87 -15.81
N THR A 61 42.65 -30.31 -16.95
CA THR A 61 43.32 -31.22 -17.89
C THR A 61 44.14 -30.43 -18.92
N ASP A 62 45.26 -31.00 -19.36
CA ASP A 62 46.10 -30.41 -20.41
C ASP A 62 45.25 -30.16 -21.68
N GLY A 63 44.97 -28.88 -21.96
CA GLY A 63 44.19 -28.42 -23.12
C GLY A 63 42.90 -27.66 -22.81
N SER A 64 42.41 -27.68 -21.56
CA SER A 64 41.23 -26.89 -21.18
C SER A 64 41.64 -25.45 -20.83
N SER A 65 41.44 -24.52 -21.77
CA SER A 65 41.70 -23.09 -21.53
C SER A 65 40.57 -22.39 -20.78
N GLU A 66 39.36 -22.96 -20.82
CA GLU A 66 38.15 -22.38 -20.21
C GLU A 66 37.40 -23.43 -19.39
N LEU A 67 36.95 -23.03 -18.21
CA LEU A 67 36.05 -23.79 -17.35
C LEU A 67 34.79 -22.97 -17.09
N TRP A 68 33.64 -23.60 -17.19
CA TRP A 68 32.33 -22.99 -16.97
C TRP A 68 31.69 -23.53 -15.70
N ALA A 69 31.31 -22.61 -14.80
CA ALA A 69 30.75 -22.94 -13.49
C ALA A 69 29.53 -23.88 -13.57
N SER A 70 28.73 -23.77 -14.63
CA SER A 70 27.51 -24.55 -14.82
C SER A 70 27.71 -25.90 -15.54
N VAL A 71 28.93 -26.20 -15.99
CA VAL A 71 29.25 -27.41 -16.78
C VAL A 71 30.30 -28.26 -16.08
N ASP A 72 31.46 -27.66 -15.73
CA ASP A 72 32.67 -28.42 -15.39
C ASP A 72 32.77 -28.84 -13.92
N PHE A 73 31.80 -28.44 -13.08
CA PHE A 73 31.79 -28.67 -11.63
C PHE A 73 30.64 -29.59 -11.16
N GLU A 74 30.25 -30.56 -12.00
CA GLU A 74 29.33 -31.67 -11.71
C GLU A 74 28.17 -31.36 -10.72
N THR A 75 28.33 -31.77 -9.45
CA THR A 75 27.31 -31.66 -8.38
C THR A 75 26.98 -30.21 -8.09
N PHE A 76 27.99 -29.34 -8.03
CA PHE A 76 27.81 -27.90 -7.85
C PHE A 76 26.95 -27.32 -8.97
N SER A 77 27.28 -27.64 -10.23
CA SER A 77 26.55 -27.14 -11.41
C SER A 77 25.06 -27.45 -11.35
N ARG A 78 24.71 -28.67 -10.94
CA ARG A 78 23.31 -29.13 -10.85
C ARG A 78 22.54 -28.39 -9.76
N GLU A 79 23.12 -28.29 -8.58
CA GLU A 79 22.48 -27.63 -7.44
C GLU A 79 22.38 -26.11 -7.62
N ALA A 80 23.42 -25.47 -8.15
CA ALA A 80 23.41 -24.05 -8.47
C ALA A 80 22.33 -23.72 -9.51
N LYS A 81 22.21 -24.49 -10.61
CA LYS A 81 21.10 -24.34 -11.57
C LYS A 81 19.74 -24.58 -10.93
N GLY A 82 19.65 -25.52 -9.98
CA GLY A 82 18.43 -25.77 -9.22
C GLY A 82 17.99 -24.53 -8.43
N ARG A 83 18.95 -23.84 -7.80
CA ARG A 83 18.72 -22.60 -7.06
C ARG A 83 18.35 -21.42 -7.96
N ASP A 84 19.07 -21.18 -9.05
CA ASP A 84 18.72 -20.12 -10.02
C ASP A 84 17.28 -20.29 -10.52
N ARG A 85 16.85 -21.54 -10.79
CA ARG A 85 15.46 -21.83 -11.16
C ARG A 85 14.46 -21.60 -10.03
N ALA A 86 14.82 -21.91 -8.78
CA ALA A 86 13.97 -21.67 -7.63
C ALA A 86 13.78 -20.17 -7.38
N GLU A 87 14.87 -19.41 -7.46
CA GLU A 87 14.88 -17.96 -7.35
C GLU A 87 14.04 -17.31 -8.47
N ALA A 88 14.22 -17.73 -9.73
CA ALA A 88 13.40 -17.26 -10.83
C ALA A 88 11.90 -17.54 -10.63
N ARG A 89 11.53 -18.68 -10.03
CA ARG A 89 10.14 -18.99 -9.67
C ARG A 89 9.62 -18.07 -8.57
N GLU A 90 10.43 -17.82 -7.54
CA GLU A 90 10.05 -16.91 -6.44
C GLU A 90 9.83 -15.48 -6.96
N LEU A 91 10.76 -14.96 -7.76
CA LEU A 91 10.65 -13.66 -8.41
C LEU A 91 9.40 -13.58 -9.28
N GLY A 92 9.10 -14.63 -10.05
CA GLY A 92 7.87 -14.71 -10.85
C GLY A 92 6.59 -14.65 -10.00
N ARG A 93 6.55 -15.35 -8.86
CA ARG A 93 5.41 -15.31 -7.92
C ARG A 93 5.27 -13.93 -7.28
N GLU A 94 6.37 -13.34 -6.82
CA GLU A 94 6.37 -12.02 -6.18
C GLU A 94 6.00 -10.91 -7.17
N GLY A 95 6.54 -10.95 -8.38
CA GLY A 95 6.15 -10.05 -9.46
C GLY A 95 4.65 -10.11 -9.74
N LYS A 96 4.08 -11.32 -9.86
CA LYS A 96 2.63 -11.50 -10.03
C LYS A 96 1.83 -10.94 -8.85
N ARG A 97 2.27 -11.17 -7.60
CA ARG A 97 1.59 -10.60 -6.41
C ARG A 97 1.59 -9.07 -6.42
N ARG A 98 2.71 -8.44 -6.80
CA ARG A 98 2.80 -6.98 -6.92
C ARG A 98 1.92 -6.45 -8.03
N GLU A 99 1.89 -7.10 -9.18
CA GLU A 99 1.00 -6.73 -10.28
C GLU A 99 -0.47 -6.82 -9.85
N GLU A 100 -0.88 -7.89 -9.17
CA GLU A 100 -2.22 -8.05 -8.60
C GLU A 100 -2.55 -6.98 -7.54
N ALA A 101 -1.61 -6.64 -6.66
CA ALA A 101 -1.76 -5.58 -5.67
C ALA A 101 -1.89 -4.19 -6.34
N GLN A 102 -1.08 -3.91 -7.36
CA GLN A 102 -1.16 -2.68 -8.14
C GLN A 102 -2.48 -2.60 -8.92
N MET A 103 -2.93 -3.69 -9.53
CA MET A 103 -4.23 -3.76 -10.20
C MET A 103 -5.39 -3.52 -9.24
N ARG A 104 -5.38 -4.14 -8.05
CA ARG A 104 -6.39 -3.89 -7.00
C ARG A 104 -6.39 -2.44 -6.57
N THR A 105 -5.22 -1.87 -6.32
CA THR A 105 -5.07 -0.45 -5.96
C THR A 105 -5.57 0.47 -7.07
N GLY A 106 -5.23 0.19 -8.33
CA GLY A 106 -5.70 0.94 -9.49
C GLY A 106 -7.22 0.88 -9.67
N LYS A 107 -7.85 -0.29 -9.42
CA LYS A 107 -9.31 -0.45 -9.41
C LYS A 107 -9.95 0.39 -8.30
N MET A 108 -9.43 0.29 -7.07
CA MET A 108 -9.91 1.11 -5.95
C MET A 108 -9.81 2.61 -6.28
N ILE A 109 -8.70 3.07 -6.88
CA ILE A 109 -8.50 4.48 -7.26
C ILE A 109 -9.53 4.92 -8.29
N THR A 110 -9.77 4.06 -9.29
CA THR A 110 -10.75 4.34 -10.32
C THR A 110 -12.16 4.41 -9.72
N GLU A 111 -12.54 3.47 -8.87
CA GLU A 111 -13.83 3.41 -8.20
C GLU A 111 -14.05 4.62 -7.28
N ALA A 112 -13.09 4.94 -6.40
CA ALA A 112 -13.17 6.12 -5.53
C ALA A 112 -13.28 7.42 -6.34
N ALA A 113 -12.50 7.55 -7.43
CA ALA A 113 -12.61 8.69 -8.33
C ALA A 113 -13.97 8.74 -9.06
N THR A 114 -14.57 7.60 -9.42
CA THR A 114 -15.93 7.57 -9.98
C THR A 114 -16.99 7.96 -8.95
N GLN A 115 -16.87 7.50 -7.70
CA GLN A 115 -17.81 7.82 -6.62
C GLN A 115 -17.74 9.29 -6.23
N LYS A 116 -16.55 9.88 -6.09
CA LYS A 116 -16.40 11.31 -5.80
C LYS A 116 -16.98 12.18 -6.92
N ARG A 117 -16.82 11.75 -8.17
CA ARG A 117 -17.43 12.41 -9.34
C ARG A 117 -18.95 12.33 -9.32
N SER A 118 -19.52 11.17 -8.98
CA SER A 118 -20.98 11.03 -8.90
C SER A 118 -21.56 11.89 -7.75
N GLU A 119 -20.89 11.95 -6.60
CA GLU A 119 -21.31 12.79 -5.48
C GLU A 119 -21.28 14.29 -5.81
N GLN A 120 -20.17 14.78 -6.40
CA GLN A 120 -20.07 16.19 -6.84
C GLN A 120 -21.10 16.53 -7.91
N CYS A 121 -21.40 15.58 -8.79
CA CYS A 121 -22.44 15.71 -9.80
C CYS A 121 -23.82 15.89 -9.16
N TRP A 122 -24.21 14.99 -8.25
CA TRP A 122 -25.50 15.06 -7.55
C TRP A 122 -25.66 16.36 -6.75
N LYS A 123 -24.59 16.93 -6.20
CA LYS A 123 -24.62 18.24 -5.55
C LYS A 123 -24.90 19.40 -6.51
N ARG A 124 -24.55 19.28 -7.79
CA ARG A 124 -24.75 20.32 -8.83
C ARG A 124 -26.09 20.21 -9.55
N VAL A 125 -26.66 19.01 -9.68
CA VAL A 125 -27.93 18.79 -10.39
C VAL A 125 -29.06 19.71 -9.85
N PRO A 126 -29.30 19.84 -8.54
CA PRO A 126 -30.32 20.75 -8.00
C PRO A 126 -30.05 22.23 -8.28
N ILE A 127 -28.79 22.65 -8.34
CA ILE A 127 -28.41 24.04 -8.63
C ILE A 127 -28.84 24.42 -10.05
N PHE A 128 -28.74 23.49 -11.00
CA PHE A 128 -29.16 23.73 -12.38
C PHE A 128 -30.66 23.49 -12.62
N ILE A 129 -31.23 22.41 -12.05
CA ILE A 129 -32.63 22.04 -12.31
C ILE A 129 -33.60 22.82 -11.43
N GLY A 130 -33.23 23.10 -10.18
CA GLY A 130 -34.09 23.74 -9.18
C GLY A 130 -34.63 25.11 -9.61
N PRO A 131 -33.78 26.06 -10.06
CA PRO A 131 -34.24 27.36 -10.53
C PRO A 131 -35.14 27.26 -11.75
N CYS A 132 -34.83 26.37 -12.71
CA CYS A 132 -35.67 26.15 -13.88
C CYS A 132 -37.05 25.61 -13.49
N PHE A 133 -37.10 24.64 -12.57
CA PHE A 133 -38.36 24.07 -12.11
C PHE A 133 -39.18 25.08 -11.30
N ALA A 134 -38.55 25.87 -10.44
CA ALA A 134 -39.22 26.94 -9.69
C ALA A 134 -39.78 28.01 -10.62
N LEU A 135 -39.03 28.42 -11.66
CA LEU A 135 -39.49 29.37 -12.66
C LEU A 135 -40.67 28.82 -13.48
N LEU A 136 -40.66 27.52 -13.81
CA LEU A 136 -41.80 26.86 -14.46
C LEU A 136 -43.04 26.89 -13.57
N ILE A 137 -42.93 26.56 -12.28
CA ILE A 137 -44.07 26.62 -11.33
C ILE A 137 -44.61 28.04 -11.21
N LEU A 138 -43.72 29.02 -11.01
CA LEU A 138 -44.10 30.43 -10.88
C LEU A 138 -44.83 30.95 -12.11
N SER A 139 -44.47 30.47 -13.30
CA SER A 139 -45.07 30.89 -14.56
C SER A 139 -46.53 30.48 -14.72
N VAL A 140 -46.91 29.32 -14.19
CA VAL A 140 -48.28 28.79 -14.26
C VAL A 140 -49.23 29.57 -13.34
N ALA A 141 -48.69 30.19 -12.28
CA ALA A 141 -49.47 30.90 -11.28
C ALA A 141 -49.84 32.36 -11.66
N ILE A 142 -49.29 32.91 -12.76
CA ILE A 142 -49.48 34.34 -13.09
C ILE A 142 -50.77 34.54 -13.90
N PRO A 143 -51.68 35.45 -13.47
CA PRO A 143 -52.90 35.75 -14.21
C PRO A 143 -52.58 36.35 -15.58
N PRO A 144 -53.28 35.88 -16.63
CA PRO A 144 -53.13 36.42 -17.97
C PRO A 144 -53.64 37.87 -18.05
N GLY A 145 -52.89 38.72 -18.73
CA GLY A 145 -53.17 40.15 -18.87
C GLY A 145 -52.31 41.07 -17.97
N SER A 146 -51.53 40.52 -17.05
CA SER A 146 -50.57 41.31 -16.27
C SER A 146 -49.30 41.63 -17.08
N ALA A 147 -48.83 42.88 -17.01
CA ALA A 147 -47.54 43.27 -17.58
C ALA A 147 -46.37 42.48 -16.97
N LEU A 148 -46.54 41.99 -15.74
CA LEU A 148 -45.60 41.10 -15.06
C LEU A 148 -45.57 39.71 -15.73
N GLY A 149 -46.72 39.14 -16.09
CA GLY A 149 -46.81 37.88 -16.82
C GLY A 149 -46.09 37.92 -18.16
N ALA A 150 -46.23 39.02 -18.92
CA ALA A 150 -45.51 39.19 -20.18
C ALA A 150 -43.98 39.24 -20.00
N LYS A 151 -43.48 39.90 -18.94
CA LYS A 151 -42.04 39.94 -18.63
C LYS A 151 -41.50 38.57 -18.19
N VAL A 152 -42.25 37.86 -17.34
CA VAL A 152 -41.88 36.51 -16.89
C VAL A 152 -41.87 35.54 -18.07
N LEU A 153 -42.84 35.64 -18.99
CA LEU A 153 -42.85 34.86 -20.22
C LEU A 153 -41.65 35.13 -21.12
N ALA A 154 -41.24 36.39 -21.28
CA ALA A 154 -40.08 36.74 -22.08
C ALA A 154 -38.78 36.18 -21.48
N ILE A 155 -38.66 36.20 -20.14
CA ILE A 155 -37.53 35.61 -19.43
C ILE A 155 -37.53 34.07 -19.60
N LEU A 156 -38.68 33.43 -19.50
CA LEU A 156 -38.81 31.97 -19.72
C LEU A 156 -38.54 31.57 -21.17
N ALA A 157 -38.98 32.36 -22.14
CA ALA A 157 -38.66 32.17 -23.55
C ALA A 157 -37.14 32.33 -23.80
N ALA A 158 -36.47 33.24 -23.09
CA ALA A 158 -35.03 33.40 -23.16
C ALA A 158 -34.26 32.25 -22.48
N VAL A 159 -34.72 31.78 -21.31
CA VAL A 159 -34.12 30.65 -20.57
C VAL A 159 -34.34 29.32 -21.31
N SER A 160 -35.51 29.10 -21.88
CA SER A 160 -35.80 27.95 -22.73
C SER A 160 -35.01 28.01 -24.03
N GLY A 161 -34.89 29.20 -24.64
CA GLY A 161 -33.95 29.49 -25.72
C GLY A 161 -32.54 29.04 -25.35
N TRP A 162 -32.00 29.52 -24.22
CA TRP A 162 -30.69 29.16 -23.66
C TRP A 162 -30.50 27.66 -23.44
N SER A 163 -31.55 26.99 -22.98
CA SER A 163 -31.57 25.53 -22.77
C SER A 163 -31.51 24.78 -24.11
N PHE A 164 -32.23 25.25 -25.14
CA PHE A 164 -32.13 24.74 -26.52
C PHE A 164 -30.77 25.04 -27.16
N ILE A 165 -30.12 26.16 -26.85
CA ILE A 165 -28.72 26.46 -27.26
C ILE A 165 -27.80 25.40 -26.69
N SER A 166 -27.90 25.17 -25.39
CA SER A 166 -27.09 24.19 -24.67
C SER A 166 -27.31 22.78 -25.24
N LEU A 167 -28.56 22.46 -25.61
CA LEU A 167 -28.94 21.22 -26.28
C LEU A 167 -28.30 21.06 -27.65
N SER A 168 -28.44 22.05 -28.52
CA SER A 168 -27.91 22.05 -29.89
C SER A 168 -26.39 22.04 -29.89
N VAL A 169 -25.78 22.65 -28.87
CA VAL A 169 -24.34 22.58 -28.65
C VAL A 169 -23.91 21.16 -28.28
N ALA A 170 -24.63 20.52 -27.35
CA ALA A 170 -24.39 19.15 -26.92
C ALA A 170 -24.63 18.10 -28.01
N TYR A 171 -25.56 18.32 -28.95
CA TYR A 171 -25.84 17.43 -30.08
C TYR A 171 -24.80 17.51 -31.21
N GLY A 172 -24.12 18.66 -31.36
CA GLY A 172 -23.06 18.85 -32.37
C GLY A 172 -21.70 18.25 -31.97
N TRP A 173 -21.57 17.69 -30.76
CA TRP A 173 -20.34 17.02 -30.35
C TRP A 173 -20.17 15.70 -31.10
N PRO A 174 -19.03 15.49 -31.81
CA PRO A 174 -18.79 14.26 -32.55
C PRO A 174 -18.98 13.03 -31.67
N ARG A 175 -19.72 12.05 -32.20
CA ARG A 175 -19.99 10.75 -31.55
C ARG A 175 -18.72 9.96 -31.23
N GLN A 176 -17.58 10.34 -31.82
CA GLN A 176 -16.29 9.65 -31.74
C GLN A 176 -15.48 9.89 -30.45
N VAL A 177 -15.87 10.82 -29.58
CA VAL A 177 -15.26 10.98 -28.24
C VAL A 177 -16.15 10.33 -27.17
N TYR A 178 -16.75 9.19 -27.50
CA TYR A 178 -17.39 8.32 -26.51
C TYR A 178 -16.34 7.31 -26.07
N ASP A 179 -15.69 7.61 -24.95
CA ASP A 179 -15.09 6.57 -24.13
C ASP A 179 -16.25 5.91 -23.35
N PRO A 180 -16.67 4.68 -23.71
CA PRO A 180 -17.78 4.00 -23.05
C PRO A 180 -17.53 3.76 -21.56
N ASP A 181 -16.26 3.75 -21.14
CA ASP A 181 -15.88 3.59 -19.74
C ASP A 181 -15.90 4.92 -18.97
N SER A 182 -16.09 6.04 -19.67
CA SER A 182 -16.34 7.31 -18.99
C SER A 182 -17.76 7.35 -18.44
N VAL A 183 -17.91 7.56 -17.13
CA VAL A 183 -19.18 7.91 -16.47
C VAL A 183 -19.84 9.13 -17.14
N TRP A 184 -19.06 9.94 -17.87
CA TRP A 184 -19.56 10.99 -18.73
C TRP A 184 -20.38 10.49 -19.93
N GLY A 185 -20.25 9.26 -20.41
CA GLY A 185 -21.18 8.67 -21.36
C GLY A 185 -22.61 8.62 -20.79
N TYR A 186 -22.77 8.04 -19.59
CA TYR A 186 -24.05 7.98 -18.89
C TYR A 186 -24.56 9.35 -18.41
N TYR A 187 -23.67 10.23 -17.95
CA TYR A 187 -24.03 11.59 -17.53
C TYR A 187 -24.38 12.48 -18.73
N ASN A 188 -23.66 12.38 -19.84
CA ASN A 188 -23.99 13.09 -21.07
C ASN A 188 -25.34 12.59 -21.59
N VAL A 189 -25.65 11.29 -21.49
CA VAL A 189 -26.99 10.78 -21.78
C VAL A 189 -28.03 11.39 -20.84
N SER A 190 -27.79 11.41 -19.52
CA SER A 190 -28.77 11.90 -18.53
C SER A 190 -28.97 13.41 -18.55
N VAL A 191 -27.91 14.20 -18.72
CA VAL A 191 -27.98 15.66 -18.91
C VAL A 191 -28.53 16.01 -20.27
N ARG A 192 -28.15 15.30 -21.35
CA ARG A 192 -28.82 15.49 -22.65
C ARG A 192 -30.29 15.15 -22.54
N PHE A 193 -30.64 14.08 -21.83
CA PHE A 193 -32.03 13.70 -21.61
C PHE A 193 -32.77 14.74 -20.77
N GLY A 194 -32.18 15.21 -19.67
CA GLY A 194 -32.75 16.24 -18.81
C GLY A 194 -32.91 17.58 -19.52
N LEU A 195 -31.89 18.02 -20.26
CA LEU A 195 -31.98 19.23 -21.10
C LEU A 195 -32.98 19.03 -22.25
N ARG A 196 -33.08 17.83 -22.85
CA ARG A 196 -34.06 17.50 -23.90
C ARG A 196 -35.47 17.61 -23.33
N LEU A 197 -35.70 16.95 -22.20
CA LEU A 197 -36.97 16.95 -21.50
C LEU A 197 -37.34 18.37 -21.07
N LEU A 198 -36.40 19.13 -20.50
CA LEU A 198 -36.61 20.53 -20.13
C LEU A 198 -36.92 21.40 -21.35
N GLY A 199 -36.24 21.17 -22.48
CA GLY A 199 -36.53 21.83 -23.75
C GLY A 199 -37.94 21.50 -24.25
N PHE A 200 -38.33 20.23 -24.25
CA PHE A 200 -39.68 19.79 -24.63
C PHE A 200 -40.75 20.34 -23.69
N LEU A 201 -40.53 20.30 -22.37
CA LEU A 201 -41.45 20.86 -21.38
C LEU A 201 -41.57 22.37 -21.53
N SER A 202 -40.46 23.07 -21.79
CA SER A 202 -40.47 24.51 -22.04
C SER A 202 -41.23 24.85 -23.32
N LEU A 203 -41.05 24.07 -24.39
CA LEU A 203 -41.78 24.24 -25.65
C LEU A 203 -43.28 23.96 -25.46
N ALA A 204 -43.63 22.88 -24.77
CA ALA A 204 -45.01 22.54 -24.46
C ALA A 204 -45.69 23.64 -23.61
N LEU A 205 -44.98 24.17 -22.61
CA LEU A 205 -45.45 25.28 -21.80
C LEU A 205 -45.61 26.56 -22.63
N LEU A 206 -44.65 26.87 -23.51
CA LEU A 206 -44.72 28.01 -24.41
C LEU A 206 -45.97 27.94 -25.29
N VAL A 207 -46.24 26.76 -25.87
CA VAL A 207 -47.46 26.49 -26.66
C VAL A 207 -48.71 26.67 -25.81
N LEU A 208 -48.76 26.09 -24.60
CA LEU A 208 -49.91 26.16 -23.72
C LEU A 208 -50.23 27.61 -23.33
N ILE A 209 -49.21 28.38 -22.97
CA ILE A 209 -49.38 29.80 -22.64
C ILE A 209 -49.80 30.61 -23.87
N THR A 210 -49.25 30.31 -25.06
CA THR A 210 -49.62 30.93 -26.33
C THR A 210 -51.12 30.74 -26.61
N VAL A 211 -51.61 29.50 -26.46
CA VAL A 211 -53.02 29.15 -26.65
C VAL A 211 -53.90 29.88 -25.62
N GLN A 212 -53.50 29.85 -24.34
CA GLN A 212 -54.24 30.52 -23.27
C GLN A 212 -54.39 32.04 -23.53
N HIS A 213 -53.31 32.72 -23.92
CA HIS A 213 -53.34 34.15 -24.23
C HIS A 213 -54.15 34.45 -25.50
N ALA A 214 -54.10 33.58 -26.51
CA ALA A 214 -54.91 33.72 -27.71
C ALA A 214 -56.41 33.59 -27.40
N LEU A 215 -56.80 32.59 -26.60
CA LEU A 215 -58.19 32.36 -26.19
C LEU A 215 -58.75 33.49 -25.32
N GLN A 216 -57.90 34.21 -24.60
CA GLN A 216 -58.27 35.35 -23.75
C GLN A 216 -58.24 36.70 -24.48
N GLY A 217 -58.09 36.70 -25.80
CA GLY A 217 -58.19 37.91 -26.62
C GLY A 217 -56.88 38.70 -26.78
N PHE A 218 -55.73 38.10 -26.48
CA PHE A 218 -54.40 38.74 -26.59
C PHE A 218 -53.50 38.10 -27.67
N PRO A 219 -53.91 38.04 -28.96
CA PRO A 219 -53.16 37.33 -30.01
C PRO A 219 -51.81 37.98 -30.36
N ARG A 220 -51.66 39.31 -30.17
CA ARG A 220 -50.39 40.01 -30.43
C ARG A 220 -49.31 39.64 -29.41
N THR A 221 -49.69 39.48 -28.15
CA THR A 221 -48.79 39.01 -27.08
C THR A 221 -48.35 37.58 -27.37
N ALA A 222 -49.26 36.73 -27.84
CA ALA A 222 -48.95 35.37 -28.27
C ALA A 222 -47.92 35.32 -29.42
N ALA A 223 -47.99 36.22 -30.42
CA ALA A 223 -47.03 36.26 -31.52
C ALA A 223 -45.62 36.73 -31.10
N ILE A 224 -45.54 37.72 -30.20
CA ILE A 224 -44.25 38.26 -29.72
C ILE A 224 -43.45 37.20 -28.94
N VAL A 225 -44.14 36.31 -28.23
CA VAL A 225 -43.55 35.23 -27.45
C VAL A 225 -42.72 34.25 -28.31
N TRP A 226 -43.03 34.11 -29.60
CA TRP A 226 -42.28 33.24 -30.53
C TRP A 226 -41.09 33.92 -31.22
N GLY A 227 -41.06 35.25 -31.28
CA GLY A 227 -40.00 36.00 -31.97
C GLY A 227 -38.63 35.84 -31.30
N ALA A 228 -38.59 35.86 -29.97
CA ALA A 228 -37.35 35.73 -29.21
C ALA A 228 -36.69 34.34 -29.40
N PRO A 229 -37.38 33.20 -29.23
CA PRO A 229 -36.80 31.88 -29.50
C PRO A 229 -36.24 31.72 -30.92
N VAL A 230 -36.96 32.20 -31.95
CA VAL A 230 -36.53 32.10 -33.35
C VAL A 230 -35.27 32.93 -33.61
N TYR A 231 -35.22 34.15 -33.05
CA TYR A 231 -34.04 35.02 -33.16
C TYR A 231 -32.80 34.40 -32.49
N TYR A 232 -32.96 33.80 -31.30
CA TYR A 232 -31.88 33.09 -30.63
C TYR A 232 -31.39 31.89 -31.44
N VAL A 233 -32.29 31.09 -32.01
CA VAL A 233 -31.91 29.96 -32.89
C VAL A 233 -31.06 30.45 -34.08
N PHE A 234 -31.44 31.57 -34.70
CA PHE A 234 -30.71 32.13 -35.84
C PHE A 234 -29.31 32.63 -35.46
N ILE A 235 -29.16 33.33 -34.33
CA ILE A 235 -27.85 33.77 -33.82
C ILE A 235 -26.91 32.58 -33.63
N ILE A 236 -27.40 31.45 -33.10
CA ILE A 236 -26.56 30.29 -32.82
C ILE A 236 -26.08 29.63 -34.09
N VAL A 237 -26.98 29.44 -35.06
CA VAL A 237 -26.62 28.90 -36.37
C VAL A 237 -25.59 29.80 -37.02
N ALA A 238 -25.76 31.12 -36.95
CA ALA A 238 -24.78 32.08 -37.44
C ALA A 238 -23.43 31.96 -36.72
N VAL A 239 -23.40 31.94 -35.38
CA VAL A 239 -22.14 31.79 -34.61
C VAL A 239 -21.45 30.45 -34.93
N ARG A 240 -22.21 29.36 -35.08
CA ARG A 240 -21.69 28.02 -35.44
C ARG A 240 -21.09 27.97 -36.83
N VAL A 241 -21.75 28.59 -37.80
CA VAL A 241 -21.34 28.57 -39.21
C VAL A 241 -20.20 29.55 -39.47
N PHE A 242 -20.26 30.74 -38.88
CA PHE A 242 -19.35 31.84 -39.19
C PHE A 242 -18.16 31.97 -38.22
N CYS A 243 -18.15 31.27 -37.09
CA CYS A 243 -17.03 31.29 -36.13
C CYS A 243 -16.56 29.89 -35.70
N PRO A 244 -16.13 29.00 -36.62
CA PRO A 244 -15.66 27.66 -36.27
C PRO A 244 -14.39 27.68 -35.39
N GLN A 245 -13.49 28.65 -35.60
CA GLN A 245 -12.23 28.74 -34.86
C GLN A 245 -12.41 29.06 -33.35
N THR A 246 -13.36 29.92 -33.00
CA THR A 246 -13.62 30.23 -31.58
C THR A 246 -14.21 29.02 -30.84
N THR A 247 -14.98 28.18 -31.54
CA THR A 247 -15.51 26.94 -30.96
C THR A 247 -14.43 25.90 -30.71
N GLN A 248 -13.40 25.81 -31.57
CA GLN A 248 -12.28 24.88 -31.38
C GLN A 248 -11.38 25.29 -30.21
N ALA A 249 -11.01 26.56 -30.12
CA ALA A 249 -10.18 27.05 -29.01
C ALA A 249 -10.88 26.88 -27.64
N ALA A 250 -12.18 27.18 -27.57
CA ALA A 250 -12.97 26.93 -26.37
C ALA A 250 -13.04 25.43 -26.03
N GLN A 251 -13.26 24.57 -27.03
CA GLN A 251 -13.27 23.11 -26.84
C GLN A 251 -11.94 22.58 -26.31
N GLU A 252 -10.81 23.05 -26.85
CA GLU A 252 -9.48 22.64 -26.39
C GLU A 252 -9.20 23.14 -24.97
N HIS A 253 -9.55 24.39 -24.66
CA HIS A 253 -9.43 24.93 -23.30
C HIS A 253 -10.23 24.09 -22.30
N PHE A 254 -11.52 23.83 -22.58
CA PHE A 254 -12.34 22.98 -21.72
C PHE A 254 -11.75 21.56 -21.61
N ARG A 255 -11.27 20.98 -22.70
CA ARG A 255 -10.63 19.65 -22.67
C ARG A 255 -9.41 19.62 -21.75
N LYS A 256 -8.53 20.62 -21.84
CA LYS A 256 -7.35 20.75 -20.97
C LYS A 256 -7.73 20.95 -19.51
N GLU A 257 -8.70 21.82 -19.24
CA GLU A 257 -9.21 22.07 -17.88
C GLU A 257 -9.85 20.81 -17.27
N PHE A 258 -10.65 20.07 -18.04
CA PHE A 258 -11.22 18.79 -17.62
C PHE A 258 -10.18 17.70 -17.42
N GLN A 259 -9.09 17.72 -18.19
CA GLN A 259 -7.99 16.78 -18.01
C GLN A 259 -7.23 17.07 -16.72
N ARG A 260 -6.91 18.34 -16.44
CA ARG A 260 -6.32 18.77 -15.16
C ARG A 260 -7.18 18.40 -13.96
N LEU A 261 -8.50 18.65 -14.03
CA LEU A 261 -9.43 18.27 -12.96
C LEU A 261 -9.47 16.74 -12.74
N ARG A 262 -9.39 15.94 -13.82
CA ARG A 262 -9.33 14.48 -13.72
C ARG A 262 -8.02 14.00 -13.10
N GLU A 263 -6.90 14.59 -13.48
CA GLU A 263 -5.59 14.29 -12.91
C GLU A 263 -5.57 14.64 -11.42
N GLN A 264 -6.04 15.84 -11.04
CA GLN A 264 -6.17 16.24 -9.64
C GLN A 264 -7.09 15.30 -8.84
N GLN A 265 -8.25 14.91 -9.39
CA GLN A 265 -9.14 13.95 -8.73
C GLN A 265 -8.51 12.56 -8.58
N ARG A 266 -7.73 12.12 -9.58
CA ARG A 266 -7.01 10.86 -9.53
C ARG A 266 -5.90 10.92 -8.49
N GLU A 267 -5.15 12.01 -8.41
CA GLU A 267 -4.13 12.23 -7.39
C GLU A 267 -4.74 12.28 -5.99
N GLU A 268 -5.86 12.98 -5.80
CA GLU A 268 -6.57 13.01 -4.52
C GLU A 268 -7.08 11.62 -4.12
N ALA A 269 -7.67 10.87 -5.06
CA ALA A 269 -8.11 9.50 -4.83
C ALA A 269 -6.91 8.57 -4.54
N GLN A 270 -5.78 8.75 -5.22
CA GLN A 270 -4.56 8.01 -5.00
C GLN A 270 -3.94 8.33 -3.63
N ARG A 271 -3.97 9.59 -3.18
CA ARG A 271 -3.57 9.96 -1.81
C ARG A 271 -4.52 9.37 -0.78
N GLU A 272 -5.83 9.46 -1.00
CA GLU A 272 -6.84 8.90 -0.10
C GLU A 272 -6.71 7.37 0.02
N ILE A 273 -6.49 6.67 -1.09
CA ILE A 273 -6.31 5.22 -1.10
C ILE A 273 -4.92 4.82 -0.64
N GLY A 274 -3.87 5.57 -0.95
CA GLY A 274 -2.55 5.38 -0.36
C GLY A 274 -2.65 5.45 1.16
N ASN A 275 -3.29 6.51 1.67
CA ASN A 275 -3.56 6.68 3.08
C ASN A 275 -4.40 5.52 3.63
N ARG A 276 -5.49 5.10 2.97
CA ARG A 276 -6.33 4.00 3.47
C ARG A 276 -5.69 2.62 3.36
N THR A 277 -4.88 2.37 2.34
CA THR A 277 -4.33 1.05 2.06
C THR A 277 -3.15 0.80 2.96
N ILE A 278 -2.25 1.79 3.06
CA ILE A 278 -1.00 1.68 3.80
C ILE A 278 -1.18 1.99 5.29
N ARG A 279 -2.01 2.98 5.67
CA ARG A 279 -2.30 3.25 7.09
C ARG A 279 -2.99 2.04 7.72
N PHE A 280 -2.45 1.61 8.84
CA PHE A 280 -3.06 0.56 9.64
C PHE A 280 -2.90 0.93 11.11
N GLU A 281 -4.02 1.09 11.81
CA GLU A 281 -4.01 1.49 13.22
C GLU A 281 -4.09 0.30 14.18
N GLY A 282 -3.99 -0.92 13.65
CA GLY A 282 -4.35 -2.14 14.36
C GLY A 282 -5.86 -2.35 14.38
N LYS A 283 -6.26 -3.60 14.57
CA LYS A 283 -7.63 -4.02 14.84
C LYS A 283 -7.56 -5.26 15.73
N VAL A 284 -7.74 -5.04 17.03
CA VAL A 284 -7.78 -6.11 18.02
C VAL A 284 -9.18 -6.75 18.01
N VAL A 285 -9.22 -8.06 17.88
CA VAL A 285 -10.45 -8.85 18.03
C VAL A 285 -10.50 -9.34 19.47
N CYS A 286 -11.43 -8.81 20.27
CA CYS A 286 -11.54 -9.08 21.70
C CYS A 286 -12.16 -10.47 21.98
N GLU A 287 -11.39 -11.52 21.75
CA GLU A 287 -11.76 -12.92 21.98
C GLU A 287 -10.64 -13.62 22.77
N ARG A 288 -10.98 -14.21 23.91
CA ARG A 288 -10.02 -14.87 24.79
C ARG A 288 -9.34 -16.05 24.09
N GLY A 289 -8.03 -16.17 24.25
CA GLY A 289 -7.21 -17.23 23.65
C GLY A 289 -6.95 -17.04 22.16
N ARG A 290 -7.47 -15.97 21.54
CA ARG A 290 -7.24 -15.71 20.12
C ARG A 290 -5.84 -15.15 19.91
N PRO A 291 -5.06 -15.66 18.93
CA PRO A 291 -3.78 -15.07 18.57
C PRO A 291 -3.92 -13.62 18.10
N CYS A 292 -3.04 -12.75 18.58
CA CYS A 292 -2.98 -11.33 18.26
C CYS A 292 -1.56 -10.94 17.85
N VAL A 293 -1.39 -10.49 16.61
CA VAL A 293 -0.08 -10.06 16.10
C VAL A 293 0.34 -8.77 16.81
N ALA A 294 1.28 -8.89 17.75
CA ALA A 294 1.77 -7.81 18.59
C ALA A 294 2.92 -7.05 17.94
N SER A 295 3.80 -7.73 17.21
CA SER A 295 4.93 -7.10 16.50
C SER A 295 5.17 -7.76 15.15
N TRP A 296 5.52 -6.95 14.14
CA TRP A 296 5.68 -7.43 12.77
C TRP A 296 6.92 -6.88 12.02
N PRO A 297 7.65 -7.73 11.28
CA PRO A 297 8.82 -7.31 10.52
C PRO A 297 8.45 -6.57 9.24
N GLY A 298 8.69 -5.25 9.22
CA GLY A 298 8.35 -4.37 8.09
C GLY A 298 9.01 -4.69 6.75
N LYS A 299 10.05 -5.54 6.69
CA LYS A 299 10.71 -5.90 5.42
C LYS A 299 9.86 -6.81 4.52
N TYR A 300 8.87 -7.51 5.08
CA TYR A 300 8.02 -8.46 4.34
C TYR A 300 6.73 -7.81 3.84
N ALA A 301 6.84 -6.89 2.87
CA ALA A 301 5.71 -6.10 2.37
C ALA A 301 4.52 -6.96 1.89
N GLY A 302 4.78 -8.02 1.11
CA GLY A 302 3.71 -8.90 0.62
C GLY A 302 2.99 -9.68 1.72
N ALA A 303 3.69 -10.04 2.80
CA ALA A 303 3.09 -10.70 3.96
C ALA A 303 2.34 -9.70 4.86
N TRP A 304 2.85 -8.47 4.98
CA TRP A 304 2.17 -7.36 5.64
C TRP A 304 0.81 -7.05 5.00
N ASP A 305 0.73 -6.97 3.67
CA ASP A 305 -0.52 -6.73 2.96
C ASP A 305 -1.57 -7.82 3.27
N SER A 306 -1.13 -9.08 3.38
CA SER A 306 -1.98 -10.22 3.76
C SER A 306 -2.49 -10.05 5.19
N LEU A 307 -1.60 -9.74 6.14
CA LEU A 307 -1.95 -9.49 7.55
C LEU A 307 -2.99 -8.36 7.66
N VAL A 308 -2.74 -7.22 7.03
CA VAL A 308 -3.64 -6.05 7.08
C VAL A 308 -5.00 -6.38 6.46
N SER A 309 -5.02 -7.07 5.32
CA SER A 309 -6.27 -7.49 4.67
C SER A 309 -7.10 -8.42 5.56
N GLN A 310 -6.47 -9.45 6.14
CA GLN A 310 -7.14 -10.40 7.05
C GLN A 310 -7.54 -9.74 8.37
N SER A 311 -6.78 -8.77 8.84
CA SER A 311 -7.16 -8.04 10.04
C SER A 311 -8.36 -7.13 9.79
N ARG A 312 -8.40 -6.38 8.68
CA ARG A 312 -9.56 -5.56 8.30
C ARG A 312 -10.85 -6.37 8.19
N SER A 313 -10.78 -7.61 7.68
CA SER A 313 -11.92 -8.53 7.62
C SER A 313 -12.29 -9.17 8.98
N GLY A 314 -11.48 -8.99 10.02
CA GLY A 314 -11.68 -9.58 11.35
C GLY A 314 -11.26 -11.05 11.44
N GLN A 315 -10.56 -11.58 10.44
CA GLN A 315 -10.01 -12.93 10.46
C GLN A 315 -8.78 -13.03 11.37
N VAL A 316 -7.96 -11.98 11.41
CA VAL A 316 -6.74 -11.94 12.24
C VAL A 316 -6.80 -10.76 13.21
N SER A 317 -6.49 -11.00 14.49
CA SER A 317 -6.31 -9.92 15.46
C SER A 317 -4.90 -9.35 15.30
N ALA A 318 -4.76 -8.03 15.21
CA ALA A 318 -3.45 -7.39 15.03
C ALA A 318 -3.39 -6.07 15.79
N ALA A 319 -2.40 -5.93 16.68
CA ALA A 319 -2.14 -4.72 17.45
C ALA A 319 -1.14 -3.78 16.76
N VAL A 320 -0.39 -4.28 15.77
CA VAL A 320 0.62 -3.53 15.01
C VAL A 320 0.05 -2.29 14.33
N VAL A 321 0.85 -1.21 14.32
CA VAL A 321 0.46 0.09 13.79
C VAL A 321 1.47 0.56 12.75
N PHE A 322 0.97 1.06 11.62
CA PHE A 322 1.76 1.70 10.57
C PHE A 322 1.10 3.01 10.14
N LEU A 323 1.81 4.12 10.36
CA LEU A 323 1.36 5.48 10.04
C LEU A 323 2.32 6.09 9.01
N PRO A 324 2.06 5.91 7.70
CA PRO A 324 2.94 6.43 6.66
C PRO A 324 2.93 7.95 6.57
N GLU A 325 3.93 8.50 5.87
CA GLU A 325 3.99 9.91 5.50
C GLU A 325 2.69 10.37 4.80
N GLY A 326 2.21 11.57 5.16
CA GLY A 326 0.97 12.14 4.63
C GLY A 326 -0.31 11.72 5.37
N THR A 327 -0.20 10.90 6.42
CA THR A 327 -1.29 10.70 7.38
C THR A 327 -1.32 11.81 8.43
N ASP A 328 -2.50 12.08 9.01
CA ASP A 328 -2.66 13.16 10.00
C ASP A 328 -1.78 12.97 11.23
N ASP A 329 -1.46 11.73 11.58
CA ASP A 329 -0.65 11.35 12.75
C ASP A 329 0.87 11.30 12.46
N TYR A 330 1.29 11.43 11.20
CA TYR A 330 2.71 11.43 10.84
C TYR A 330 3.41 12.67 11.41
N GLY A 331 4.57 12.46 12.05
CA GLY A 331 5.34 13.52 12.70
C GLY A 331 4.82 13.92 14.08
N GLN A 332 3.69 13.38 14.53
CA GLN A 332 3.15 13.68 15.85
C GLN A 332 3.88 12.89 16.95
N CYS A 333 4.20 13.59 18.03
CA CYS A 333 4.84 13.02 19.21
C CYS A 333 3.88 13.10 20.39
N ASP A 334 3.71 12.00 21.12
CA ASP A 334 2.93 11.98 22.35
C ASP A 334 3.86 11.97 23.56
N SER A 335 3.46 12.69 24.62
CA SER A 335 4.20 12.73 25.88
C SER A 335 4.21 11.38 26.57
N ILE A 336 5.33 11.06 27.22
CA ILE A 336 5.45 9.86 28.05
C ILE A 336 4.66 10.09 29.35
N PRO A 337 3.75 9.20 29.76
CA PRO A 337 3.10 9.27 31.06
C PRO A 337 4.13 9.20 32.19
N GLU A 338 3.98 10.05 33.22
CA GLU A 338 4.91 10.09 34.37
C GLU A 338 5.07 8.73 35.06
N ALA A 339 3.99 7.93 35.10
CA ALA A 339 3.98 6.59 35.67
C ALA A 339 4.94 5.59 35.00
N GLU A 340 5.44 5.89 33.80
CA GLU A 340 6.39 5.01 33.09
C GLU A 340 7.82 5.21 33.58
N GLY A 341 8.13 6.34 34.24
CA GLY A 341 9.44 6.62 34.81
C GLY A 341 10.57 6.66 33.79
N LEU A 342 10.27 7.01 32.54
CA LEU A 342 11.22 6.98 31.42
C LEU A 342 11.76 8.38 31.09
N PRO A 343 12.99 8.49 30.58
CA PRO A 343 13.55 9.76 30.16
C PRO A 343 12.91 10.29 28.87
N GLY A 344 12.96 11.62 28.69
CA GLY A 344 12.52 12.30 27.47
C GLY A 344 11.14 12.94 27.58
N THR A 345 10.82 13.80 26.61
CA THR A 345 9.52 14.51 26.54
C THR A 345 8.46 13.74 25.75
N CYS A 346 8.88 12.75 24.95
CA CYS A 346 8.02 11.90 24.12
C CYS A 346 8.65 10.51 23.90
N TRP A 347 7.87 9.56 23.39
CA TRP A 347 8.30 8.18 23.16
C TRP A 347 9.50 8.03 22.21
N CYS A 348 9.83 9.02 21.38
CA CYS A 348 10.99 8.90 20.49
C CYS A 348 12.31 8.67 21.26
N THR A 349 12.49 9.29 22.43
CA THR A 349 13.73 9.15 23.21
C THR A 349 13.97 7.71 23.67
N PRO A 350 13.06 7.04 24.40
CA PRO A 350 13.29 5.65 24.80
C PRO A 350 13.31 4.68 23.60
N LEU A 351 12.57 4.95 22.52
CA LEU A 351 12.50 4.05 21.36
C LEU A 351 13.73 4.14 20.45
N TYR A 352 14.24 5.36 20.24
CA TYR A 352 15.21 5.65 19.17
C TYR A 352 16.45 6.42 19.64
N GLY A 353 16.47 6.86 20.91
CA GLY A 353 17.51 7.70 21.51
C GLY A 353 17.32 9.20 21.24
N GLU A 354 16.57 9.57 20.20
CA GLU A 354 16.34 10.96 19.78
C GLU A 354 14.97 11.15 19.13
N GLN A 355 14.51 12.40 19.02
CA GLN A 355 13.25 12.73 18.36
C GLN A 355 13.35 12.49 16.85
N LYS A 356 12.40 11.72 16.30
CA LYS A 356 12.37 11.38 14.87
C LYS A 356 11.33 12.20 14.11
N PRO A 357 11.57 12.53 12.82
CA PRO A 357 10.68 13.39 12.03
C PRO A 357 9.31 12.75 11.74
N TRP A 358 9.22 11.42 11.77
CA TRP A 358 7.96 10.68 11.65
C TRP A 358 7.17 10.60 12.96
N GLY A 359 7.72 11.09 14.07
CA GLY A 359 7.07 11.11 15.38
C GLY A 359 6.97 9.73 16.05
N CYS A 360 6.24 9.68 17.17
CA CYS A 360 6.08 8.47 17.98
C CYS A 360 4.62 8.17 18.38
N ARG A 361 3.64 8.89 17.84
CA ARG A 361 2.22 8.62 18.08
C ARG A 361 1.80 7.19 17.74
N TRP A 362 2.44 6.56 16.75
CA TRP A 362 2.20 5.16 16.41
C TRP A 362 2.40 4.22 17.61
N PHE A 363 3.37 4.51 18.49
CA PHE A 363 3.68 3.70 19.66
C PHE A 363 2.60 3.81 20.73
N THR A 364 2.03 4.99 20.93
CA THR A 364 0.87 5.19 21.83
C THR A 364 -0.33 4.35 21.38
N LYS A 365 -0.66 4.40 20.07
CA LYS A 365 -1.75 3.60 19.49
C LYS A 365 -1.47 2.10 19.61
N TRP A 366 -0.23 1.68 19.29
CA TRP A 366 0.21 0.30 19.42
C TRP A 366 0.05 -0.19 20.86
N ARG A 367 0.54 0.55 21.85
CA ARG A 367 0.37 0.22 23.26
C ARG A 367 -1.10 0.06 23.64
N GLN A 368 -1.96 0.99 23.25
CA GLN A 368 -3.41 0.90 23.53
C GLN A 368 -4.02 -0.38 22.96
N ASN A 369 -3.60 -0.80 21.76
CA ASN A 369 -4.02 -2.06 21.17
C ASN A 369 -3.49 -3.27 21.98
N ILE A 370 -2.25 -3.23 22.42
CA ILE A 370 -1.68 -4.29 23.27
C ILE A 370 -2.45 -4.41 24.58
N GLU A 371 -2.71 -3.31 25.28
CA GLU A 371 -3.48 -3.33 26.53
C GLU A 371 -4.88 -3.92 26.29
N THR A 372 -5.56 -3.49 25.21
CA THR A 372 -6.87 -4.05 24.82
C THR A 372 -6.80 -5.56 24.57
N ALA A 373 -5.75 -6.02 23.87
CA ALA A 373 -5.55 -7.44 23.60
C ALA A 373 -5.33 -8.24 24.90
N VAL A 374 -4.48 -7.75 25.80
CA VAL A 374 -4.19 -8.36 27.10
C VAL A 374 -5.44 -8.41 27.98
N GLU A 375 -6.19 -7.30 28.08
CA GLU A 375 -7.46 -7.23 28.83
C GLU A 375 -8.51 -8.22 28.32
N SER A 376 -8.55 -8.45 26.99
CA SER A 376 -9.43 -9.46 26.38
C SER A 376 -8.96 -10.90 26.57
N GLY A 377 -7.75 -11.11 27.09
CA GLY A 377 -7.11 -12.41 27.24
C GLY A 377 -6.64 -13.02 25.91
N ALA A 378 -6.30 -12.19 24.93
CA ALA A 378 -5.70 -12.62 23.66
C ALA A 378 -4.26 -13.09 23.86
N GLU A 379 -3.79 -13.97 22.97
CA GLU A 379 -2.42 -14.49 22.99
C GLU A 379 -1.54 -13.65 22.07
N LEU A 380 -0.55 -12.94 22.61
CA LEU A 380 0.30 -12.05 21.82
C LEU A 380 1.33 -12.85 20.99
N GLU A 381 1.49 -12.52 19.71
CA GLU A 381 2.50 -13.09 18.82
C GLU A 381 3.50 -12.03 18.34
N VAL A 382 4.79 -12.32 18.45
CA VAL A 382 5.90 -11.51 17.96
C VAL A 382 6.58 -12.23 16.81
N TYR A 383 6.52 -11.64 15.63
CA TYR A 383 7.12 -12.20 14.42
C TYR A 383 8.56 -11.74 14.23
N TYR A 384 9.46 -12.72 14.06
CA TYR A 384 10.88 -12.54 13.78
C TYR A 384 11.17 -12.72 12.30
N PHE A 385 12.32 -12.20 11.87
CA PHE A 385 12.84 -12.52 10.54
C PHE A 385 13.02 -14.03 10.37
N GLN A 386 12.92 -14.48 9.12
CA GLN A 386 13.05 -15.89 8.76
C GLN A 386 14.34 -16.50 9.32
N ASN A 387 14.22 -17.61 10.06
CA ASN A 387 15.29 -18.32 10.76
C ASN A 387 15.99 -17.52 11.89
N HIS A 388 15.33 -16.49 12.43
CA HIS A 388 15.88 -15.61 13.48
C HIS A 388 14.98 -15.51 14.72
N VAL A 389 14.11 -16.50 14.96
CA VAL A 389 13.29 -16.57 16.18
C VAL A 389 14.17 -16.45 17.42
N GLY A 390 13.81 -15.54 18.32
CA GLY A 390 14.51 -15.27 19.58
C GLY A 390 15.79 -14.44 19.47
N LYS A 391 16.20 -14.02 18.26
CA LYS A 391 17.40 -13.20 18.03
C LYS A 391 17.07 -11.72 17.86
N GLY A 392 18.08 -10.88 18.01
CA GLY A 392 17.96 -9.45 17.73
C GLY A 392 17.22 -8.65 18.78
N LYS A 393 17.02 -9.16 20.00
CA LYS A 393 16.47 -8.37 21.12
C LYS A 393 17.48 -7.36 21.65
N VAL A 394 16.97 -6.33 22.32
CA VAL A 394 17.77 -5.43 23.16
C VAL A 394 17.76 -5.93 24.60
N GLU A 395 18.69 -5.47 25.42
CA GLU A 395 18.82 -5.91 26.82
C GLU A 395 17.61 -5.50 27.67
N SER A 396 17.14 -4.27 27.49
CA SER A 396 15.96 -3.74 28.18
C SER A 396 15.34 -2.60 27.38
N PHE A 397 14.12 -2.20 27.74
CA PHE A 397 13.46 -1.06 27.11
C PHE A 397 14.24 0.25 27.33
N ASP A 398 14.92 0.39 28.46
CA ASP A 398 15.71 1.59 28.78
C ASP A 398 16.96 1.72 27.89
N THR A 399 17.50 0.60 27.40
CA THR A 399 18.64 0.55 26.48
C THR A 399 18.27 0.60 24.99
N ALA A 400 16.98 0.54 24.65
CA ALA A 400 16.51 0.43 23.26
C ALA A 400 16.93 1.64 22.41
N GLY A 401 16.86 2.84 22.99
CA GLY A 401 17.28 4.08 22.32
C GLY A 401 18.77 4.10 21.97
N ASP A 402 19.63 3.67 22.91
CA ASP A 402 21.09 3.63 22.70
C ASP A 402 21.48 2.57 21.66
N ASP A 403 20.86 1.39 21.68
CA ASP A 403 21.02 0.36 20.64
C ASP A 403 20.62 0.89 19.26
N ASN A 404 19.51 1.65 19.19
CA ASN A 404 19.10 2.27 17.93
C ASN A 404 20.13 3.28 17.41
N LEU A 405 20.61 4.19 18.27
CA LEU A 405 21.64 5.17 17.89
C LEU A 405 22.94 4.48 17.43
N HIS A 406 23.36 3.43 18.13
CA HIS A 406 24.54 2.66 17.74
C HIS A 406 24.34 2.01 16.36
N ARG A 407 23.18 1.38 16.11
CA ARG A 407 22.87 0.78 14.82
C ARG A 407 22.77 1.81 13.70
N GLU A 408 22.18 2.97 13.94
CA GLU A 408 22.12 4.07 12.96
C GLU A 408 23.52 4.58 12.62
N LYS A 409 24.40 4.71 13.63
CA LYS A 409 25.80 5.07 13.41
C LYS A 409 26.53 4.06 12.51
N VAL A 410 26.34 2.76 12.74
CA VAL A 410 26.93 1.72 11.89
C VAL A 410 26.30 1.75 10.49
N ASN A 411 24.97 1.85 10.37
CA ASN A 411 24.28 1.91 9.08
C ASN A 411 24.64 3.15 8.27
N LYS A 412 24.96 4.28 8.91
CA LYS A 412 25.42 5.48 8.20
C LYS A 412 26.71 5.22 7.41
N LYS A 413 27.57 4.33 7.90
CA LYS A 413 28.78 3.89 7.18
C LYS A 413 28.46 3.15 5.88
N GLN A 414 27.23 2.67 5.69
CA GLN A 414 26.83 2.05 4.44
C GLN A 414 26.86 3.04 3.28
N SER A 415 26.40 4.28 3.50
CA SER A 415 26.51 5.34 2.49
C SER A 415 27.97 5.64 2.18
N ASP A 416 28.82 5.79 3.20
CA ASP A 416 30.26 6.02 3.02
C ASP A 416 30.93 4.85 2.27
N PHE A 417 30.46 3.63 2.49
CA PHE A 417 30.93 2.43 1.78
C PHE A 417 30.45 2.40 0.33
N GLU A 418 29.22 2.79 0.04
CA GLU A 418 28.70 2.86 -1.34
C GLU A 418 29.47 3.91 -2.19
N ASP A 419 30.05 4.93 -1.55
CA ASP A 419 30.92 5.93 -2.19
C ASP A 419 32.42 5.50 -2.25
N SER A 420 32.76 4.31 -1.74
CA SER A 420 34.15 3.85 -1.62
C SER A 420 34.70 3.25 -2.93
N PRO A 421 36.03 3.32 -3.16
CA PRO A 421 36.68 2.66 -4.30
C PRO A 421 36.44 1.15 -4.33
N GLU A 422 36.32 0.51 -3.17
CA GLU A 422 36.06 -0.93 -3.05
C GLU A 422 34.68 -1.30 -3.60
N PHE A 423 33.67 -0.44 -3.38
CA PHE A 423 32.33 -0.66 -3.93
C PHE A 423 32.30 -0.40 -5.43
N GLU A 424 32.97 0.64 -5.92
CA GLU A 424 33.12 0.90 -7.36
C GLU A 424 33.84 -0.26 -8.06
N GLN A 425 34.89 -0.81 -7.45
CA GLN A 425 35.56 -2.01 -7.95
C GLN A 425 34.59 -3.20 -8.04
N ALA A 426 33.69 -3.37 -7.06
CA ALA A 426 32.67 -4.42 -7.11
C ALA A 426 31.64 -4.17 -8.23
N LEU A 427 31.25 -2.91 -8.48
CA LEU A 427 30.39 -2.54 -9.60
C LEU A 427 31.04 -2.88 -10.94
N ASP A 428 32.30 -2.48 -11.13
CA ASP A 428 33.10 -2.83 -12.31
C ASP A 428 33.23 -4.35 -12.49
N ALA A 429 33.44 -5.06 -11.39
CA ALA A 429 33.50 -6.51 -11.37
C ALA A 429 32.16 -7.18 -11.71
N GLY A 430 31.05 -6.46 -11.76
CA GLY A 430 29.75 -6.98 -12.20
C GLY A 430 28.67 -7.07 -11.12
N LEU A 431 28.85 -6.44 -9.96
CA LEU A 431 27.80 -6.32 -8.94
C LEU A 431 26.52 -5.72 -9.53
N GLY A 432 26.66 -4.73 -10.43
CA GLY A 432 25.54 -4.07 -11.11
C GLY A 432 24.71 -4.98 -12.03
N ASN A 433 25.23 -6.16 -12.40
CA ASN A 433 24.54 -7.13 -13.25
C ASN A 433 23.60 -8.05 -12.47
N LEU A 434 23.64 -8.03 -11.14
CA LEU A 434 22.74 -8.84 -10.31
C LEU A 434 21.30 -8.33 -10.40
N SER A 435 20.34 -9.25 -10.23
CA SER A 435 18.93 -8.89 -10.21
C SER A 435 18.64 -7.87 -9.10
N LYS A 436 17.97 -6.78 -9.49
CA LYS A 436 17.46 -5.76 -8.57
C LYS A 436 16.00 -6.00 -8.17
N GLU A 437 15.36 -7.01 -8.76
CA GLU A 437 13.98 -7.37 -8.43
C GLU A 437 13.90 -7.87 -6.98
N PRO A 438 13.05 -7.26 -6.13
CA PRO A 438 12.95 -7.68 -4.74
C PRO A 438 12.15 -8.98 -4.60
N HIS A 439 12.60 -9.83 -3.68
CA HIS A 439 11.99 -11.10 -3.27
C HIS A 439 10.84 -10.88 -2.29
N GLY A 440 10.26 -11.98 -1.80
CA GLY A 440 9.19 -11.92 -0.79
C GLY A 440 9.64 -11.29 0.54
N ASP A 441 10.94 -11.31 0.83
CA ASP A 441 11.55 -10.67 2.00
C ASP A 441 12.02 -9.22 1.77
N GLY A 442 11.73 -8.67 0.58
CA GLY A 442 12.11 -7.33 0.16
C GLY A 442 13.56 -7.19 -0.33
N SER A 443 14.40 -8.22 -0.19
CA SER A 443 15.79 -8.21 -0.68
C SER A 443 15.87 -8.58 -2.16
N SER A 444 16.83 -8.05 -2.88
CA SER A 444 17.24 -8.51 -4.22
C SER A 444 18.64 -9.13 -4.18
N GLN A 445 19.04 -9.89 -5.20
CA GLN A 445 20.41 -10.42 -5.33
C GLN A 445 21.45 -9.30 -5.17
N TYR A 446 21.21 -8.17 -5.85
CA TYR A 446 22.04 -6.97 -5.74
C TYR A 446 22.15 -6.50 -4.29
N SER A 447 21.03 -6.30 -3.59
CA SER A 447 21.03 -5.78 -2.22
C SER A 447 21.68 -6.73 -1.20
N ARG A 448 21.52 -8.05 -1.37
CA ARG A 448 22.14 -9.06 -0.49
C ARG A 448 23.65 -9.07 -0.66
N GLU A 449 24.13 -8.99 -1.90
CA GLU A 449 25.56 -8.94 -2.18
C GLU A 449 26.18 -7.60 -1.76
N ALA A 450 25.52 -6.47 -2.05
CA ALA A 450 25.95 -5.16 -1.56
C ALA A 450 26.04 -5.14 -0.02
N ARG A 451 25.04 -5.71 0.67
CA ARG A 451 25.06 -5.86 2.13
C ARG A 451 26.21 -6.75 2.60
N ARG A 452 26.53 -7.83 1.89
CA ARG A 452 27.66 -8.72 2.23
C ARG A 452 29.00 -8.00 2.11
N LEU A 453 29.19 -7.22 1.05
CA LEU A 453 30.38 -6.39 0.87
C LEU A 453 30.50 -5.32 1.96
N PHE A 454 29.38 -4.65 2.27
CA PHE A 454 29.33 -3.70 3.38
C PHE A 454 29.71 -4.36 4.71
N LEU A 455 29.14 -5.52 5.04
CA LEU A 455 29.52 -6.24 6.25
C LEU A 455 31.01 -6.59 6.24
N ALA A 456 31.57 -7.00 5.12
CA ALA A 456 32.99 -7.33 5.00
C ALA A 456 33.92 -6.11 5.19
N SER A 457 33.46 -4.89 4.89
CA SER A 457 34.23 -3.65 5.12
C SER A 457 34.19 -3.17 6.57
N LEU A 458 33.26 -3.68 7.38
CA LEU A 458 33.15 -3.35 8.80
C LEU A 458 34.19 -4.06 9.67
N SER A 459 34.52 -3.42 10.80
CA SER A 459 35.34 -4.05 11.84
C SER A 459 34.67 -5.31 12.39
N GLN A 460 35.46 -6.23 12.96
CA GLN A 460 34.94 -7.48 13.52
C GLN A 460 33.87 -7.23 14.59
N THR A 461 34.09 -6.26 15.49
CA THR A 461 33.14 -5.89 16.55
C THR A 461 31.82 -5.37 15.99
N GLU A 462 31.85 -4.56 14.92
CA GLU A 462 30.64 -4.03 14.29
C GLU A 462 29.87 -5.12 13.53
N ARG A 463 30.59 -6.06 12.90
CA ARG A 463 29.96 -7.23 12.28
C ARG A 463 29.25 -8.11 13.30
N GLU A 464 29.91 -8.41 14.42
CA GLU A 464 29.32 -9.19 15.52
C GLU A 464 28.12 -8.48 16.13
N TYR A 465 28.19 -7.17 16.30
CA TYR A 465 27.06 -6.35 16.73
C TYR A 465 25.88 -6.46 15.75
N LEU A 466 26.09 -6.27 14.45
CA LEU A 466 24.99 -6.37 13.48
C LEU A 466 24.41 -7.78 13.38
N ALA A 467 25.25 -8.82 13.48
CA ALA A 467 24.81 -10.21 13.44
C ALA A 467 23.96 -10.59 14.66
N THR A 468 24.35 -10.12 15.86
CA THR A 468 23.56 -10.34 17.09
C THR A 468 22.29 -9.50 17.12
N ALA A 469 22.33 -8.31 16.51
CA ALA A 469 21.18 -7.44 16.37
C ALA A 469 20.15 -7.92 15.32
N GLU A 470 20.47 -8.90 14.48
CA GLU A 470 19.58 -9.43 13.45
C GLU A 470 18.45 -10.29 14.03
N GLY A 471 17.21 -10.05 13.57
CA GLY A 471 16.03 -10.84 13.93
C GLY A 471 14.77 -10.02 14.14
N LEU A 472 14.93 -8.79 14.61
CA LEU A 472 13.86 -7.80 14.81
C LEU A 472 14.25 -6.48 14.14
N GLY A 473 13.28 -5.80 13.55
CA GLY A 473 13.43 -4.42 13.08
C GLY A 473 13.60 -3.42 14.24
N ASN A 474 14.04 -2.20 13.93
CA ASN A 474 14.37 -1.18 14.93
C ASN A 474 13.22 -0.91 15.91
N SER A 475 12.03 -0.59 15.40
CA SER A 475 10.85 -0.36 16.25
C SER A 475 10.42 -1.63 17.00
N GLN A 476 10.53 -2.80 16.35
CA GLN A 476 10.14 -4.07 16.95
C GLN A 476 10.97 -4.43 18.19
N LYS A 477 12.27 -4.11 18.18
CA LYS A 477 13.15 -4.32 19.34
C LYS A 477 12.62 -3.61 20.58
N ALA A 478 12.19 -2.36 20.42
CA ALA A 478 11.63 -1.57 21.50
C ALA A 478 10.22 -2.05 21.89
N GLU A 479 9.38 -2.46 20.92
CA GLU A 479 8.08 -3.10 21.20
C GLU A 479 8.26 -4.36 22.08
N VAL A 480 9.15 -5.26 21.69
CA VAL A 480 9.42 -6.51 22.43
C VAL A 480 9.99 -6.22 23.82
N ALA A 481 10.96 -5.32 23.94
CA ALA A 481 11.52 -4.94 25.23
C ALA A 481 10.47 -4.27 26.14
N TRP A 482 9.49 -3.55 25.57
CA TRP A 482 8.38 -2.99 26.32
C TRP A 482 7.42 -4.08 26.83
N LEU A 483 7.10 -5.08 26.00
CA LEU A 483 6.30 -6.24 26.42
C LEU A 483 6.97 -6.98 27.59
N GLU A 484 8.29 -7.19 27.50
CA GLU A 484 9.10 -7.79 28.56
C GLU A 484 9.08 -6.91 29.83
N LYS A 485 9.25 -5.59 29.71
CA LYS A 485 9.15 -4.63 30.84
C LYS A 485 7.78 -4.67 31.53
N LYS A 486 6.69 -4.85 30.77
CA LYS A 486 5.33 -4.98 31.33
C LYS A 486 5.05 -6.38 31.90
N GLY A 487 5.90 -7.37 31.64
CA GLY A 487 5.68 -8.75 32.04
C GLY A 487 4.58 -9.45 31.22
N TYR A 488 4.30 -8.98 30.00
CA TYR A 488 3.30 -9.58 29.13
C TYR A 488 3.89 -10.80 28.42
N ALA A 489 3.20 -11.94 28.54
CA ALA A 489 3.60 -13.16 27.85
C ALA A 489 3.29 -13.06 26.36
N TYR A 490 4.18 -13.58 25.53
CA TYR A 490 3.99 -13.64 24.08
C TYR A 490 4.68 -14.86 23.46
N TRP A 491 4.26 -15.17 22.25
CA TRP A 491 4.77 -16.22 21.38
C TRP A 491 5.82 -15.66 20.43
N GLU A 492 6.95 -16.34 20.30
CA GLU A 492 7.97 -16.01 19.30
C GLU A 492 7.72 -16.83 18.04
N VAL A 493 7.36 -16.17 16.93
CA VAL A 493 6.92 -16.82 15.69
C VAL A 493 7.85 -16.45 14.54
N ASP A 494 8.13 -17.40 13.65
CA ASP A 494 8.88 -17.15 12.42
C ASP A 494 7.94 -16.60 11.33
N VAL A 495 8.31 -15.50 10.68
CA VAL A 495 7.52 -14.90 9.58
C VAL A 495 7.29 -15.83 8.39
N SER A 496 8.10 -16.88 8.24
CA SER A 496 7.93 -17.89 7.19
C SER A 496 6.55 -18.51 7.16
N THR A 497 5.81 -18.53 8.28
CA THR A 497 4.41 -19.00 8.34
C THR A 497 3.45 -18.16 7.50
N TRP A 498 3.82 -16.93 7.14
CA TRP A 498 3.06 -16.03 6.28
C TRP A 498 3.59 -15.94 4.85
N LEU A 499 4.76 -16.53 4.59
CA LEU A 499 5.32 -16.57 3.26
C LEU A 499 4.68 -17.72 2.48
N PRO A 500 4.35 -17.53 1.19
CA PRO A 500 3.81 -18.60 0.38
C PRO A 500 4.88 -19.68 0.25
N GLY A 501 4.75 -20.76 1.04
CA GLY A 501 5.70 -21.86 0.99
C GLY A 501 5.72 -22.48 -0.41
N GLU A 502 6.87 -22.99 -0.84
CA GLU A 502 6.88 -24.05 -1.85
C GLU A 502 6.20 -25.28 -1.24
N GLY A 503 4.89 -25.43 -1.46
CA GLY A 503 4.11 -26.60 -1.01
C GLY A 503 3.41 -26.48 0.34
N VAL A 504 3.22 -25.29 0.89
CA VAL A 504 2.43 -25.06 2.13
C VAL A 504 1.06 -24.50 1.76
N GLU A 505 0.30 -25.26 0.96
CA GLU A 505 -1.16 -25.09 0.97
C GLU A 505 -1.66 -25.87 2.20
N ASN A 506 -2.26 -25.15 3.16
CA ASN A 506 -2.90 -25.66 4.39
C ASN A 506 -2.03 -25.75 5.66
N TYR A 507 -1.40 -24.65 6.09
CA TYR A 507 -1.12 -24.50 7.53
C TYR A 507 -2.29 -23.79 8.22
N VAL A 508 -3.27 -24.58 8.67
CA VAL A 508 -4.06 -24.26 9.86
C VAL A 508 -3.18 -24.70 11.03
N PRO A 509 -2.90 -23.86 12.04
CA PRO A 509 -1.98 -24.22 13.11
C PRO A 509 -2.48 -25.48 13.85
N ALA A 510 -1.89 -26.62 13.51
CA ALA A 510 -1.98 -27.85 14.28
C ALA A 510 -0.78 -27.89 15.22
N SER A 511 -1.00 -27.43 16.45
CA SER A 511 -0.39 -27.90 17.70
C SER A 511 1.05 -28.44 17.66
N ALA A 512 1.98 -27.81 16.95
CA ALA A 512 3.31 -27.69 17.52
C ALA A 512 3.07 -26.81 18.75
N GLU A 513 3.37 -27.27 19.95
CA GLU A 513 3.33 -26.41 21.13
C GLU A 513 4.60 -25.56 21.11
N PRO A 514 4.61 -24.32 20.58
CA PRO A 514 5.51 -23.35 21.17
C PRO A 514 5.16 -23.34 22.68
N GLN A 515 6.11 -23.03 23.55
CA GLN A 515 5.77 -22.69 24.94
C GLN A 515 5.77 -21.17 25.14
N PRO A 516 4.70 -20.61 25.76
CA PRO A 516 4.57 -19.18 25.88
C PRO A 516 5.71 -18.73 26.78
N LYS A 517 6.48 -17.74 26.35
CA LYS A 517 7.58 -17.26 27.17
C LYS A 517 6.98 -16.46 28.32
N MET A 518 6.80 -17.11 29.46
CA MET A 518 6.54 -16.40 30.70
C MET A 518 7.83 -15.68 31.08
N CYS A 519 7.79 -14.34 31.08
CA CYS A 519 8.85 -13.55 31.66
C CYS A 519 8.92 -13.94 33.14
N SER A 520 10.02 -14.56 33.56
CA SER A 520 10.23 -14.86 34.98
C SER A 520 10.19 -13.53 35.71
N ARG A 521 9.09 -13.27 36.42
CA ARG A 521 8.94 -12.07 37.24
C ARG A 521 10.10 -12.09 38.22
N GLN A 522 11.02 -11.14 38.07
CA GLN A 522 12.08 -10.93 39.05
C GLN A 522 11.33 -10.52 40.32
N GLU A 523 11.26 -11.43 41.29
CA GLU A 523 10.71 -11.15 42.62
C GLU A 523 11.63 -10.12 43.27
N ASP A 524 11.32 -8.84 43.07
CA ASP A 524 11.89 -7.78 43.88
C ASP A 524 11.42 -8.01 45.32
N ASP A 525 12.35 -8.44 46.18
CA ASP A 525 12.23 -8.61 47.63
C ASP A 525 12.02 -7.28 48.37
N SER A 526 11.08 -6.46 47.90
CA SER A 526 10.61 -5.27 48.59
C SER A 526 9.24 -5.56 49.23
N PRO A 527 9.08 -5.44 50.55
CA PRO A 527 7.81 -5.70 51.21
C PRO A 527 6.82 -4.56 50.93
N MET A 528 6.06 -4.66 49.83
CA MET A 528 4.84 -3.88 49.66
C MET A 528 3.70 -4.56 50.42
N SER A 529 3.12 -3.85 51.39
CA SER A 529 1.92 -4.28 52.10
C SER A 529 0.72 -4.29 51.12
N LEU A 530 0.30 -5.47 50.67
CA LEU A 530 -0.91 -5.63 49.89
C LEU A 530 -2.12 -5.78 50.82
N SER A 531 -3.02 -4.81 50.70
CA SER A 531 -4.40 -4.88 51.17
C SER A 531 -5.14 -6.00 50.43
N THR A 532 -5.71 -6.92 51.19
CA THR A 532 -6.45 -8.11 50.75
C THR A 532 -7.63 -7.78 49.84
N VAL A 533 -7.59 -8.31 48.61
CA VAL A 533 -8.77 -8.57 47.76
C VAL A 533 -8.91 -10.10 47.67
N PRO A 534 -10.09 -10.69 47.96
CA PRO A 534 -10.22 -12.14 48.03
C PRO A 534 -10.31 -12.77 46.64
N LEU A 535 -9.34 -13.62 46.32
CA LEU A 535 -9.37 -14.57 45.21
C LEU A 535 -10.41 -15.67 45.52
N ARG A 536 -11.35 -15.89 44.61
CA ARG A 536 -12.20 -17.10 44.60
C ARG A 536 -11.46 -18.25 43.91
N PRO A 537 -11.64 -19.50 44.35
CA PRO A 537 -10.97 -20.65 43.76
C PRO A 537 -11.59 -21.03 42.42
N PHE A 538 -10.73 -21.38 41.47
CA PHE A 538 -11.07 -22.02 40.20
C PHE A 538 -11.41 -23.49 40.46
N ASP A 539 -12.65 -23.89 40.18
CA ASP A 539 -13.03 -25.29 40.00
C ASP A 539 -12.93 -25.67 38.52
N TYR A 540 -12.07 -26.64 38.21
CA TYR A 540 -12.10 -27.37 36.95
C TYR A 540 -12.97 -28.61 37.14
N ASN A 541 -14.12 -28.67 36.46
CA ASN A 541 -14.67 -29.95 36.01
C ASN A 541 -15.70 -29.82 34.89
N LEU A 542 -15.63 -30.82 34.00
CA LEU A 542 -16.33 -31.01 32.74
C LEU A 542 -17.86 -30.85 32.79
N GLN A 543 -18.44 -30.37 31.69
CA GLN A 543 -19.46 -31.14 30.97
C GLN A 543 -19.67 -30.63 29.52
N ALA A 544 -19.58 -31.59 28.59
CA ALA A 544 -20.05 -31.49 27.23
C ALA A 544 -21.50 -32.01 27.17
N GLU A 545 -22.38 -31.33 26.43
CA GLU A 545 -23.62 -31.79 25.77
C GLU A 545 -24.30 -30.54 25.16
N CYS A 546 -24.36 -30.36 23.82
CA CYS A 546 -25.32 -30.86 22.82
C CYS A 546 -26.53 -29.95 22.55
N CYS A 547 -26.96 -29.94 21.27
CA CYS A 547 -28.15 -29.33 20.61
C CYS A 547 -27.98 -27.87 20.10
N VAL A 548 -27.97 -27.55 18.79
CA VAL A 548 -28.93 -27.75 17.66
C VAL A 548 -30.08 -26.73 17.66
N GLU A 549 -30.27 -26.08 16.50
CA GLU A 549 -31.40 -25.23 16.02
C GLU A 549 -31.51 -23.81 16.63
N LEU A 550 -31.86 -22.72 15.93
CA LEU A 550 -32.67 -22.53 14.71
C LEU A 550 -32.39 -21.12 14.12
N ALA A 551 -32.61 -20.98 12.81
CA ALA A 551 -32.60 -19.72 12.08
C ALA A 551 -33.73 -18.76 12.49
N THR A 552 -33.52 -17.44 12.41
CA THR A 552 -34.58 -16.52 11.98
C THR A 552 -34.03 -15.21 11.38
N VAL A 553 -34.37 -15.03 10.11
CA VAL A 553 -34.35 -13.76 9.36
C VAL A 553 -35.45 -12.85 9.93
N VAL A 554 -35.13 -11.60 10.27
CA VAL A 554 -36.13 -10.53 10.34
C VAL A 554 -35.53 -9.22 9.81
N HIS A 555 -36.02 -8.80 8.65
CA HIS A 555 -36.07 -7.42 8.17
C HIS A 555 -36.99 -6.59 9.07
N VAL A 556 -36.58 -5.38 9.47
CA VAL A 556 -37.52 -4.27 9.75
C VAL A 556 -36.93 -2.95 9.27
N GLU A 557 -37.73 -2.25 8.46
CA GLU A 557 -37.55 -0.89 7.93
C GLU A 557 -37.63 0.18 9.04
N GLY A 558 -37.08 1.39 8.80
CA GLY A 558 -37.10 2.54 9.74
C GLY A 558 -38.48 3.21 9.92
N PRO A 559 -38.61 4.55 10.07
CA PRO A 559 -37.68 5.60 10.54
C PRO A 559 -38.32 6.53 11.63
N ASN A 560 -37.56 7.50 12.16
CA ASN A 560 -37.92 8.87 12.65
C ASN A 560 -36.76 9.42 13.51
N ALA A 561 -36.03 10.48 13.15
CA ALA A 561 -36.40 11.90 13.10
C ALA A 561 -36.73 12.50 14.48
N VAL A 562 -35.71 13.09 15.12
CA VAL A 562 -35.73 14.42 15.78
C VAL A 562 -34.44 15.13 15.40
#